data_AF-A0A920PBC3-F1
#
_entry.id   AF-A0A920PBC3-F1
#
_cell.length_a   1.000
_cell.length_b   1.000
_cell.length_c   1.000
_cell.angle_alpha   90.00
_cell.angle_beta   90.00
_cell.angle_gamma   90.00
#
_symmetry.space_group_name_H-M   'P 1'
#
loop_
_entity.id
_entity.type
_entity.pdbx_description
1 polymer ?
#
loop_
_entity_poly.entity_id
_entity_poly.type
_entity_poly.pdbx_seq_one_letter_code
_entity_poly.pdbx_strand_id
1 'polypeptide(L)'
;MDSTYDVNDKVLKTLNLQIGFRPMDALTLYFERRFTRRGDATSMATVDWDFKKGWNLKASTRLDEITATHRESNLSLLYDDPCKCWGFNVDVIQRNNFNSTSATSAGAQETRFLMGITFRGLGSIQSGTKERFIHKSFERIK
;
A
#
# COMPACT_ATOMS: atom_id res chain seq x y z
N MET A 1 -13.37 13.39 -3.56
CA MET A 1 -12.41 14.50 -3.70
C MET A 1 -12.69 15.47 -2.58
N ASP A 2 -11.64 15.97 -1.93
CA ASP A 2 -11.72 16.92 -0.82
C ASP A 2 -10.67 18.03 -1.03
N SER A 3 -11.01 19.28 -0.77
CA SER A 3 -10.11 20.42 -1.00
C SER A 3 -10.41 21.59 -0.09
N THR A 4 -9.36 22.26 0.41
CA THR A 4 -9.48 23.48 1.20
C THR A 4 -8.88 24.67 0.46
N TYR A 5 -9.59 25.80 0.41
CA TYR A 5 -9.12 27.05 -0.21
C TYR A 5 -9.10 28.17 0.83
N ASP A 6 -8.01 28.95 0.87
CA ASP A 6 -7.91 30.15 1.68
C ASP A 6 -8.38 31.36 0.87
N VAL A 7 -9.48 31.96 1.31
CA VAL A 7 -10.07 33.13 0.66
C VAL A 7 -9.28 34.43 0.89
N ASN A 8 -8.55 34.55 2.00
CA ASN A 8 -7.77 35.74 2.32
C ASN A 8 -6.51 35.80 1.45
N ASP A 9 -5.84 34.65 1.31
CA ASP A 9 -4.64 34.51 0.50
C ASP A 9 -4.95 34.16 -0.98
N LYS A 10 -6.23 33.93 -1.32
CA LYS A 10 -6.74 33.54 -2.65
C LYS A 10 -6.09 32.28 -3.24
N VAL A 11 -5.90 31.25 -2.43
CA VAL A 11 -5.03 30.12 -2.76
C VAL A 11 -5.52 28.78 -2.23
N LEU A 12 -5.25 27.71 -2.97
CA LEU A 12 -5.55 26.34 -2.56
C LEU A 12 -4.61 25.89 -1.44
N LYS A 13 -5.14 25.47 -0.29
CA LYS A 13 -4.39 24.93 0.84
C LYS A 13 -4.16 23.43 0.74
N THR A 14 -5.20 22.65 0.49
CA THR A 14 -5.11 21.19 0.40
C THR A 14 -5.94 20.64 -0.75
N LEU A 15 -5.51 19.51 -1.30
CA LEU A 15 -6.28 18.72 -2.26
C LEU A 15 -6.03 17.24 -2.01
N ASN A 16 -7.09 16.48 -1.76
CA ASN A 16 -7.10 15.03 -1.65
C ASN A 16 -8.00 14.46 -2.76
N LEU A 17 -7.38 13.79 -3.72
CA LEU A 17 -8.04 13.12 -4.83
C LEU A 17 -7.86 11.62 -4.65
N GLN A 18 -8.95 10.86 -4.78
CA GLN A 18 -8.95 9.40 -4.79
C GLN A 18 -9.87 8.94 -5.92
N ILE A 19 -9.35 8.05 -6.76
CA ILE A 19 -10.06 7.50 -7.90
C ILE A 19 -9.82 5.99 -7.89
N GLY A 20 -10.90 5.23 -7.81
CA GLY A 20 -10.88 3.78 -8.02
C GLY A 20 -11.52 3.44 -9.35
N PHE A 21 -10.88 2.56 -10.11
CA PHE A 21 -11.38 2.08 -11.39
C PHE A 21 -11.32 0.56 -11.41
N ARG A 22 -12.47 -0.09 -11.60
CA ARG A 22 -12.58 -1.55 -11.68
C ARG A 22 -13.09 -1.91 -13.08
N PRO A 23 -12.21 -2.14 -14.06
CA PRO A 23 -12.61 -2.49 -15.43
C PRO A 23 -13.23 -3.89 -15.54
N MET A 24 -12.91 -4.79 -14.60
CA MET A 24 -13.44 -6.15 -14.51
C MET A 24 -13.38 -6.61 -13.05
N ASP A 25 -14.15 -7.64 -12.69
CA ASP A 25 -14.25 -8.10 -11.29
C ASP A 25 -12.89 -8.46 -10.69
N ALA A 26 -11.99 -9.01 -11.51
CA ALA A 26 -10.67 -9.45 -11.10
C ALA A 26 -9.63 -8.31 -10.99
N LEU A 27 -9.86 -7.12 -11.56
CA LEU A 27 -8.84 -6.07 -11.63
C LEU A 27 -9.37 -4.77 -11.05
N THR A 28 -8.66 -4.25 -10.04
CA THR A 28 -8.93 -2.95 -9.44
C THR A 28 -7.69 -2.08 -9.56
N LEU A 29 -7.86 -0.92 -10.16
CA LEU A 29 -6.86 0.14 -10.22
C LEU A 29 -7.27 1.24 -9.24
N TYR A 30 -6.30 1.78 -8.52
CA TYR A 30 -6.54 2.85 -7.56
C TYR A 30 -5.47 3.91 -7.71
N PHE A 31 -5.90 5.16 -7.76
CA PHE A 31 -5.04 6.32 -7.80
C PHE A 31 -5.44 7.27 -6.67
N GLU A 32 -4.45 7.70 -5.90
CA GLU A 32 -4.59 8.71 -4.87
C GLU A 32 -3.58 9.82 -5.09
N ARG A 33 -4.00 11.06 -4.88
CA ARG A 33 -3.12 12.21 -4.83
C ARG A 33 -3.46 13.07 -3.63
N ARG A 34 -2.46 13.43 -2.83
CA ARG A 34 -2.56 14.33 -1.69
C ARG A 34 -1.62 15.50 -1.90
N PHE A 35 -2.12 16.71 -1.73
CA PHE A 35 -1.36 17.95 -1.87
C PHE A 35 -1.64 18.86 -0.68
N THR A 36 -0.57 19.45 -0.14
CA THR A 36 -0.61 20.51 0.85
C THR A 36 0.29 21.66 0.41
N ARG A 37 -0.26 22.87 0.31
CA ARG A 37 0.48 24.09 -0.04
C ARG A 37 1.50 24.39 1.07
N ARG A 38 2.80 24.25 0.75
CA ARG A 38 3.96 24.31 1.67
C ARG A 38 4.17 23.06 2.54
N GLY A 39 3.49 21.96 2.25
CA GLY A 39 3.78 20.65 2.82
C GLY A 39 4.20 19.68 1.72
N ASP A 40 3.70 18.45 1.82
CA ASP A 40 3.96 17.42 0.82
C ASP A 40 2.96 17.45 -0.34
N ALA A 41 3.44 17.02 -1.51
CA ALA A 41 2.60 16.59 -2.62
C ALA A 41 2.99 15.15 -2.95
N THR A 42 2.03 14.23 -2.89
CA THR A 42 2.27 12.81 -3.11
C THR A 42 1.20 12.20 -3.99
N SER A 43 1.63 11.32 -4.88
CA SER A 43 0.74 10.49 -5.70
C SER A 43 1.02 9.03 -5.42
N MET A 44 -0.03 8.21 -5.37
CA MET A 44 0.05 6.77 -5.21
C MET A 44 -0.80 6.09 -6.26
N ALA A 45 -0.23 5.10 -6.93
CA ALA A 45 -0.94 4.21 -7.83
C ALA A 45 -0.88 2.79 -7.29
N THR A 46 -2.01 2.08 -7.34
CA THR A 46 -2.14 0.69 -6.89
C THR A 46 -2.86 -0.12 -7.96
N VAL A 47 -2.34 -1.30 -8.23
CA VAL A 47 -2.95 -2.36 -9.03
C VAL A 47 -3.26 -3.53 -8.09
N ASP A 48 -4.48 -4.04 -8.15
CA ASP A 48 -4.95 -5.20 -7.40
C ASP A 48 -5.61 -6.17 -8.39
N TRP A 49 -5.02 -7.36 -8.57
CA TRP A 49 -5.39 -8.27 -9.65
C TRP A 49 -5.53 -9.72 -9.20
N ASP A 50 -6.77 -10.21 -9.18
CA ASP A 50 -7.14 -11.61 -8.99
C ASP A 50 -7.04 -12.40 -10.32
N PHE A 51 -5.81 -12.58 -10.80
CA PHE A 51 -5.57 -13.13 -12.15
C PHE A 51 -5.94 -14.61 -12.31
N LYS A 52 -6.06 -15.35 -11.20
CA LYS A 52 -6.49 -16.75 -11.19
C LYS A 52 -7.17 -17.05 -9.87
N LYS A 53 -8.07 -18.04 -9.84
CA LYS A 53 -8.72 -18.49 -8.60
C LYS A 53 -7.69 -18.75 -7.50
N GLY A 54 -7.87 -18.07 -6.37
CA GLY A 54 -6.99 -18.15 -5.22
C GLY A 54 -5.66 -17.41 -5.39
N TRP A 55 -5.39 -16.73 -6.51
CA TRP A 55 -4.18 -15.93 -6.70
C TRP A 55 -4.52 -14.46 -6.79
N ASN A 56 -3.83 -13.64 -6.00
CA ASN A 56 -3.93 -12.20 -6.02
C ASN A 56 -2.53 -11.59 -6.18
N LEU A 57 -2.38 -10.70 -7.15
CA LEU A 57 -1.19 -9.86 -7.32
C LEU A 57 -1.56 -8.42 -6.99
N LYS A 58 -0.82 -7.81 -6.06
CA LYS A 58 -0.99 -6.41 -5.72
C LYS A 58 0.34 -5.67 -5.86
N ALA A 59 0.32 -4.56 -6.57
CA ALA A 59 1.47 -3.68 -6.70
C ALA A 59 1.05 -2.25 -6.38
N SER A 60 1.89 -1.50 -5.69
CA SER A 60 1.67 -0.08 -5.47
C SER A 60 2.97 0.69 -5.52
N THR A 61 2.92 1.92 -5.98
CA THR A 61 4.03 2.86 -5.95
C THR A 61 3.55 4.21 -5.44
N ARG A 62 4.37 4.85 -4.61
CA ARG A 62 4.15 6.18 -4.05
C ARG A 62 5.31 7.08 -4.44
N LEU A 63 4.96 8.21 -5.04
CA LEU A 63 5.88 9.24 -5.49
C LEU A 63 5.67 10.52 -4.67
N ASP A 64 6.76 11.19 -4.37
CA ASP A 64 6.78 12.56 -3.90
C ASP A 64 6.88 13.49 -5.12
N GLU A 65 5.84 14.27 -5.37
CA GLU A 65 5.75 15.16 -6.51
C GLU A 65 6.64 16.40 -6.35
N ILE A 66 7.02 16.77 -5.12
CA ILE A 66 7.87 17.95 -4.88
C ILE A 66 9.32 17.64 -5.21
N THR A 67 9.81 16.49 -4.75
CA THR A 67 11.20 16.08 -4.98
C THR A 67 11.37 15.22 -6.24
N ALA A 68 10.27 14.86 -6.90
CA ALA A 68 10.23 13.89 -7.99
C ALA A 68 10.91 12.56 -7.63
N THR A 69 10.88 12.20 -6.33
CA THR A 69 11.52 10.97 -5.83
C THR A 69 10.50 9.89 -5.54
N HIS A 70 10.93 8.65 -5.75
CA HIS A 70 10.18 7.48 -5.34
C HIS A 70 10.27 7.30 -3.82
N ARG A 71 9.11 7.28 -3.14
CA ARG A 71 9.06 7.09 -1.68
C ARG A 71 8.89 5.64 -1.29
N GLU A 72 8.00 4.90 -1.94
CA GLU A 72 7.69 3.51 -1.56
C GLU A 72 7.07 2.71 -2.70
N SER A 73 7.55 1.49 -2.91
CA SER A 73 6.96 0.49 -3.80
C SER A 73 6.69 -0.76 -3.00
N ASN A 74 5.49 -1.31 -3.18
CA ASN A 74 5.08 -2.57 -2.58
C ASN A 74 4.65 -3.53 -3.69
N LEU A 75 5.17 -4.74 -3.66
CA LEU A 75 4.73 -5.85 -4.49
C LEU A 75 4.32 -6.98 -3.57
N SER A 76 3.12 -7.53 -3.76
CA SER A 76 2.55 -8.59 -2.95
C SER A 76 1.96 -9.64 -3.87
N LEU A 77 2.33 -10.90 -3.62
CA LEU A 77 1.75 -12.06 -4.28
C LEU A 77 1.15 -12.95 -3.19
N LEU A 78 -0.15 -13.19 -3.31
CA LEU A 78 -0.92 -14.02 -2.38
C LEU A 78 -1.50 -15.21 -3.15
N TYR A 79 -1.28 -16.40 -2.60
CA TYR A 79 -2.07 -17.58 -2.94
C TYR A 79 -2.92 -18.00 -1.74
N ASP A 80 -4.23 -17.92 -1.90
CA ASP A 80 -5.21 -18.29 -0.89
C ASP A 80 -6.47 -18.89 -1.54
N ASP A 81 -6.54 -20.22 -1.62
CA ASP A 81 -7.70 -20.95 -2.15
C ASP A 81 -8.53 -21.55 -0.99
N PRO A 82 -9.82 -21.20 -0.84
CA PRO A 82 -10.67 -21.78 0.21
C PRO A 82 -10.80 -23.31 0.14
N CYS A 83 -10.60 -23.91 -1.03
CA CYS A 83 -10.61 -25.36 -1.20
C CYS A 83 -9.30 -26.03 -0.75
N LYS A 84 -8.28 -25.26 -0.35
CA LYS A 84 -6.98 -25.77 0.11
C LYS A 84 -6.79 -25.46 1.59
N CYS A 85 -6.13 -26.39 2.29
CA CYS A 85 -5.81 -26.22 3.71
C CYS A 85 -4.53 -25.41 3.94
N TRP A 86 -4.05 -24.70 2.91
CA TRP A 86 -2.82 -23.91 3.00
C TRP A 86 -2.91 -22.72 2.03
N GLY A 87 -2.15 -21.68 2.35
CA GLY A 87 -1.92 -20.52 1.50
C GLY A 87 -0.55 -19.94 1.79
N PHE A 88 -0.07 -19.07 0.92
CA PHE A 88 1.19 -18.37 1.13
C PHE A 88 1.13 -16.94 0.62
N ASN A 89 1.97 -16.09 1.19
CA ASN A 89 2.18 -14.74 0.72
C ASN A 89 3.67 -14.44 0.60
N VAL A 90 4.01 -13.64 -0.40
CA VAL A 90 5.33 -13.05 -0.59
C VAL A 90 5.14 -11.57 -0.82
N ASP A 91 5.74 -10.75 0.04
CA ASP A 91 5.70 -9.30 -0.05
C ASP A 91 7.11 -8.73 -0.16
N VAL A 92 7.30 -7.81 -1.10
CA VAL A 92 8.53 -7.06 -1.31
C VAL A 92 8.20 -5.59 -1.16
N ILE A 93 8.84 -4.94 -0.20
CA ILE A 93 8.62 -3.52 0.13
C ILE A 93 9.94 -2.80 -0.05
N GLN A 94 9.99 -1.84 -0.96
CA GLN A 94 11.14 -0.97 -1.16
C GLN A 94 10.74 0.45 -0.82
N ARG A 95 11.41 1.08 0.14
CA ARG A 95 11.07 2.43 0.60
C ARG A 95 12.30 3.26 0.90
N ASN A 96 12.14 4.57 0.82
CA ASN A 96 13.11 5.49 1.40
C ASN A 96 12.68 5.85 2.82
N ASN A 97 13.48 5.44 3.81
CA ASN A 97 13.20 5.65 5.22
C ASN A 97 13.83 6.96 5.71
N PHE A 98 13.01 8.00 5.84
CA PHE A 98 13.44 9.31 6.34
C PHE A 98 13.57 9.40 7.87
N ASN A 99 13.32 8.30 8.59
CA ASN A 99 13.46 8.20 10.04
C ASN A 99 14.65 7.30 10.47
N SER A 100 15.50 6.87 9.53
CA SER A 100 16.77 6.27 9.92
C SER A 100 17.67 7.35 10.50
N THR A 101 18.35 7.04 11.60
CA THR A 101 19.36 7.86 12.29
C THR A 101 20.60 8.19 11.44
N SER A 102 20.50 8.10 10.12
CA SER A 102 21.52 8.50 9.16
C SER A 102 21.68 10.02 9.18
N ALA A 103 22.88 10.49 9.49
CA ALA A 103 23.27 11.91 9.55
C ALA A 103 23.17 12.68 8.22
N THR A 104 22.53 12.09 7.20
CA THR A 104 22.29 12.68 5.90
C THR A 104 20.79 12.75 5.65
N SER A 105 20.31 13.93 5.27
CA SER A 105 18.93 14.28 4.93
C SER A 105 18.34 13.54 3.71
N ALA A 106 18.99 12.45 3.26
CA ALA A 106 18.63 11.69 2.07
C ALA A 106 17.75 10.45 2.34
N GLY A 107 17.57 10.07 3.62
CA GLY A 107 16.86 8.84 4.00
C GLY A 107 17.63 7.57 3.65
N ALA A 108 17.48 6.51 4.43
CA ALA A 108 18.07 5.22 4.10
C ALA A 108 17.13 4.43 3.18
N GLN A 109 17.66 3.97 2.04
CA GLN A 109 16.95 3.01 1.20
C GLN A 109 16.83 1.67 1.95
N GLU A 110 15.61 1.18 2.08
CA GLU A 110 15.29 -0.05 2.78
C GLU A 110 14.48 -0.96 1.84
N THR A 111 14.95 -2.20 1.68
CA THR A 111 14.22 -3.27 0.99
C THR A 111 13.90 -4.37 2.00
N ARG A 112 12.61 -4.70 2.17
CA ARG A 112 12.12 -5.77 3.03
C ARG A 112 11.48 -6.87 2.19
N PHE A 113 11.79 -8.11 2.56
CA PHE A 113 11.16 -9.32 2.03
C PHE A 113 10.40 -9.98 3.17
N LEU A 114 9.10 -10.19 2.99
CA LEU A 114 8.25 -10.86 3.94
C LEU A 114 7.63 -12.07 3.26
N MET A 115 7.69 -13.22 3.93
CA MET A 115 7.13 -14.46 3.41
C MET A 115 6.34 -15.10 4.53
N GLY A 116 5.14 -15.57 4.21
CA GLY A 116 4.26 -16.24 5.15
C GLY A 116 3.65 -17.49 4.51
N ILE A 117 3.51 -18.53 5.33
CA ILE A 117 2.74 -19.73 5.00
C ILE A 117 1.66 -19.85 6.05
N THR A 118 0.42 -19.99 5.59
CA THR A 118 -0.74 -20.17 6.47
C THR A 118 -1.26 -21.58 6.28
N PHE A 119 -1.38 -22.34 7.36
CA PHE A 119 -2.08 -23.62 7.37
C PHE A 119 -3.47 -23.44 7.98
N ARG A 120 -4.49 -23.98 7.31
CA ARG A 120 -5.89 -23.92 7.72
C ARG A 120 -6.31 -25.28 8.28
N GLY A 121 -7.10 -25.28 9.36
CA GLY A 121 -7.57 -26.51 10.00
C GLY A 121 -6.71 -27.04 11.16
N LEU A 122 -5.66 -26.31 11.56
CA LEU A 122 -4.78 -26.70 12.69
C LEU A 122 -5.19 -26.12 14.06
N GLY A 123 -6.38 -25.52 14.17
CA GLY A 123 -6.81 -24.80 15.39
C GLY A 123 -6.16 -23.40 15.51
N SER A 124 -6.63 -22.60 16.47
CA SER A 124 -6.14 -21.23 16.68
C SER A 124 -4.92 -21.21 17.62
N ILE A 125 -3.76 -20.80 17.11
CA ILE A 125 -2.63 -20.44 17.96
C ILE A 125 -2.73 -18.94 18.23
N GLN A 126 -2.87 -18.56 19.51
CA GLN A 126 -2.76 -17.16 19.95
C GLN A 126 -1.30 -16.72 19.77
N SER A 127 -1.00 -16.10 18.64
CA SER A 127 0.26 -15.36 18.45
C SER A 127 0.07 -13.95 19.02
N GLY A 128 0.76 -13.69 20.14
CA GLY A 128 0.92 -12.35 20.68
C GLY A 128 1.71 -11.48 19.70
N THR A 129 1.30 -10.22 19.57
CA THR A 129 1.85 -9.18 18.68
C THR A 129 1.65 -9.42 17.17
N LYS A 130 0.51 -8.95 16.64
CA LYS A 130 0.34 -8.64 15.22
C LYS A 130 0.96 -7.27 14.96
N GLU A 131 2.07 -7.20 14.20
CA GLU A 131 2.43 -5.94 13.56
C GLU A 131 1.33 -5.55 12.57
N ARG A 132 0.90 -4.29 12.65
CA ARG A 132 -0.14 -3.72 11.80
C ARG A 132 0.51 -3.23 10.51
N PHE A 133 0.29 -3.94 9.41
CA PHE A 133 0.61 -3.44 8.07
C PHE A 133 -0.20 -2.16 7.78
N ILE A 134 0.36 -1.29 6.92
CA ILE A 134 -0.32 -0.06 6.45
C ILE A 134 -1.55 -0.42 5.59
N HIS A 135 -1.57 -1.62 5.01
CA HIS A 135 -2.73 -2.15 4.30
C HIS A 135 -3.63 -2.90 5.27
N LYS A 136 -4.95 -2.66 5.17
CA LYS A 136 -5.98 -3.41 5.90
C LYS A 136 -5.66 -4.91 5.83
N SER A 137 -5.46 -5.53 6.99
CA SER A 137 -5.53 -6.99 7.11
C SER A 137 -6.90 -7.42 6.61
N PHE A 138 -6.94 -8.28 5.59
CA PHE A 138 -8.21 -8.83 5.12
C PHE A 138 -8.75 -9.80 6.17
N GLU A 139 -9.87 -9.43 6.78
CA GLU A 139 -10.74 -10.41 7.40
C GLU A 139 -11.22 -11.38 6.32
N ARG A 140 -11.23 -12.67 6.68
CA ARG A 140 -11.71 -13.74 5.82
C ARG A 140 -13.06 -13.37 5.22
N ILE A 141 -13.24 -13.72 3.95
CA ILE A 141 -14.56 -13.92 3.38
C ILE A 141 -15.23 -15.04 4.20
N LYS A 142 -16.40 -14.76 4.78
CA LYS A 142 -17.26 -15.75 5.44
C LYS A 142 -17.77 -16.77 4.43
#